data_AF-Q6SZ35-F1
#
_entry.id   AF-Q6SZ35-F1
#
_cell.length_a   1.000
_cell.length_b   1.000
_cell.length_c   1.000
_cell.angle_alpha   90.00
_cell.angle_beta   90.00
_cell.angle_gamma   90.00
#
_symmetry.space_group_name_H-M   'P 1'
#
loop_
_entity.id
_entity.type
_entity.pdbx_description
1 polymer ?
#
loop_
_entity_poly.entity_id
_entity_poly.type
_entity_poly.pdbx_seq_one_letter_code
_entity_poly.pdbx_strand_id
1 'polypeptide(L)'
;MTINVNFFNYCQTQSSSTGVQPTESEVLAPMFVQDYYMDSRHSGLLRGTFRQCRIMGIPILTAFVPVAEEDYEQMVWWYNNSVNDYLKDYRKPSKNAPKISSWEAFTEKQDLPMIDDDIELYLFMDQFEFLKAKLAESNFQAPDILEMLFDGYENKEIFEKLGVQKSAGYKKVKNTQKEGLELYNKFNK
;
A
#
# COMPACT_ATOMS: atom_id res chain seq x y z
N MET A 1 20.23 4.08 -18.16
CA MET A 1 19.02 3.99 -19.03
C MET A 1 18.42 5.38 -19.12
N THR A 2 17.54 5.70 -20.07
CA THR A 2 16.84 7.01 -20.01
C THR A 2 15.64 6.86 -19.07
N ILE A 3 15.65 7.59 -17.96
CA ILE A 3 14.53 7.60 -16.99
C ILE A 3 13.26 8.09 -17.69
N ASN A 4 12.16 7.35 -17.53
CA ASN A 4 10.83 7.86 -17.87
C ASN A 4 10.45 8.95 -16.85
N VAL A 5 10.69 10.21 -17.21
CA VAL A 5 10.50 11.37 -16.33
C VAL A 5 9.06 11.49 -15.81
N ASN A 6 8.07 11.12 -16.64
CA ASN A 6 6.67 11.16 -16.22
C ASN A 6 6.39 10.14 -15.12
N PHE A 7 6.91 8.93 -15.26
CA PHE A 7 6.74 7.89 -14.24
C PHE A 7 7.55 8.18 -12.97
N PHE A 8 8.76 8.73 -13.11
CA PHE A 8 9.55 9.23 -11.99
C PHE A 8 8.79 10.29 -11.18
N ASN A 9 8.31 11.34 -11.85
CA ASN A 9 7.54 12.41 -11.22
C ASN A 9 6.27 11.87 -10.56
N TYR A 10 5.58 10.93 -11.23
CA TYR A 10 4.42 10.28 -10.64
C TYR A 10 4.78 9.56 -9.33
N CYS A 11 5.86 8.76 -9.31
CA CYS A 11 6.30 8.08 -8.09
C CYS A 11 6.54 9.07 -6.94
N GLN A 12 7.12 10.23 -7.23
CA GLN A 12 7.40 11.25 -6.20
C GLN A 12 6.14 11.93 -5.63
N THR A 13 4.99 11.81 -6.30
CA THR A 13 3.70 12.32 -5.77
C THR A 13 2.98 11.32 -4.86
N GLN A 14 3.48 10.10 -4.75
CA GLN A 14 2.83 9.05 -3.97
C GLN A 14 3.26 9.06 -2.50
N SER A 15 2.49 8.37 -1.67
CA SER A 15 2.89 8.10 -0.28
C SER A 15 3.79 6.86 -0.24
N SER A 16 4.82 6.91 0.60
CA SER A 16 5.67 5.76 0.86
C SER A 16 4.86 4.57 1.39
N SER A 17 4.98 3.44 0.71
CA SER A 17 4.42 2.16 1.12
C SER A 17 5.15 1.53 2.29
N THR A 18 6.32 2.02 2.70
CA THR A 18 6.98 1.59 3.95
C THR A 18 6.55 2.44 5.14
N GLY A 19 5.72 3.47 4.96
CA GLY A 19 5.38 4.44 6.00
C GLY A 19 6.54 5.38 6.40
N VAL A 20 7.75 5.17 5.85
CA VAL A 20 8.91 6.02 6.05
C VAL A 20 9.00 7.03 4.91
N GLN A 21 9.10 8.31 5.25
CA GLN A 21 9.28 9.37 4.25
C GLN A 21 10.72 9.33 3.69
N PRO A 22 10.92 9.54 2.38
CA PRO A 22 12.26 9.66 1.80
C PRO A 22 13.06 10.78 2.46
N THR A 23 14.36 10.53 2.68
CA THR A 23 15.33 11.57 3.03
C THR A 23 15.71 12.43 1.82
N GLU A 24 16.51 13.49 2.02
CA GLU A 24 16.92 14.40 0.92
C GLU A 24 17.71 13.69 -0.20
N SER A 25 18.35 12.56 0.09
CA SER A 25 19.11 11.74 -0.88
C SER A 25 18.35 10.52 -1.38
N GLU A 26 17.07 10.40 -1.03
CA GLU A 26 16.22 9.28 -1.43
C GLU A 26 15.05 9.74 -2.28
N VAL A 27 14.60 8.84 -3.14
CA VAL A 27 13.43 9.03 -4.01
C VAL A 27 12.50 7.83 -3.89
N LEU A 28 11.23 8.01 -4.24
CA LEU A 28 10.28 6.91 -4.31
C LEU A 28 10.48 6.14 -5.61
N ALA A 29 10.73 4.84 -5.50
CA ALA A 29 10.80 3.90 -6.61
C ALA A 29 9.61 2.93 -6.61
N PRO A 30 9.16 2.50 -7.80
CA PRO A 30 8.07 1.53 -7.93
C PRO A 30 8.54 0.13 -7.55
N MET A 31 7.65 -0.63 -6.91
CA MET A 31 7.85 -2.03 -6.59
C MET A 31 6.59 -2.83 -6.95
N PHE A 32 6.78 -3.95 -7.65
CA PHE A 32 5.68 -4.79 -8.10
C PHE A 32 5.15 -5.63 -6.92
N VAL A 33 3.84 -5.64 -6.73
CA VAL A 33 3.19 -6.40 -5.65
C VAL A 33 2.49 -7.62 -6.25
N GLN A 34 3.05 -8.82 -6.05
CA GLN A 34 2.46 -10.09 -6.50
C GLN A 34 1.56 -10.74 -5.43
N ASP A 35 0.63 -11.61 -5.83
CA ASP A 35 -0.31 -12.38 -4.97
C ASP A 35 0.30 -12.99 -3.69
N TYR A 36 1.57 -13.42 -3.71
CA TYR A 36 2.24 -13.95 -2.52
C TYR A 36 2.50 -12.90 -1.42
N TYR A 37 2.50 -11.60 -1.77
CA TYR A 37 2.53 -10.46 -0.85
C TYR A 37 1.13 -9.93 -0.51
N MET A 38 0.06 -10.61 -0.93
CA MET A 38 -1.31 -10.13 -0.73
C MET A 38 -1.88 -10.35 0.66
N ASP A 39 -1.08 -10.84 1.60
CA ASP A 39 -1.49 -10.95 2.98
C ASP A 39 -0.85 -9.85 3.83
N SER A 40 -1.69 -9.07 4.50
CA SER A 40 -1.30 -8.04 5.48
C SER A 40 -0.37 -8.59 6.57
N ARG A 41 -0.35 -9.91 6.80
CA ARG A 41 0.59 -10.59 7.70
C ARG A 41 2.06 -10.58 7.25
N HIS A 42 2.35 -10.41 5.96
CA HIS A 42 3.68 -10.72 5.39
C HIS A 42 4.32 -9.60 4.56
N SER A 43 3.58 -8.54 4.19
CA SER A 43 4.10 -7.54 3.24
C SER A 43 5.08 -6.54 3.84
N GLY A 44 4.92 -6.17 5.12
CA GLY A 44 5.70 -5.05 5.70
C GLY A 44 5.31 -3.68 5.14
N LEU A 45 4.22 -3.57 4.37
CA LEU A 45 3.86 -2.38 3.60
C LEU A 45 2.44 -1.88 3.88
N LEU A 46 2.28 -0.56 3.76
CA LEU A 46 1.02 0.17 3.76
C LEU A 46 0.21 -0.10 2.50
N ARG A 47 -0.68 -1.09 2.58
CA ARG A 47 -1.50 -1.52 1.44
C ARG A 47 -2.40 -0.39 0.89
N GLY A 48 -2.90 0.49 1.75
CA GLY A 48 -3.68 1.66 1.34
C GLY A 48 -2.90 2.69 0.50
N THR A 49 -1.57 2.60 0.43
CA THR A 49 -0.76 3.48 -0.44
C THR A 49 -0.42 2.84 -1.78
N PHE A 50 -0.81 1.59 -2.02
CA PHE A 50 -0.60 0.96 -3.32
C PHE A 50 -1.44 1.64 -4.39
N ARG A 51 -0.95 1.63 -5.62
CA ARG A 51 -1.65 2.18 -6.80
C ARG A 51 -1.66 1.19 -7.93
N GLN A 52 -2.67 1.28 -8.78
CA GLN A 52 -2.75 0.50 -10.00
C GLN A 52 -2.10 1.25 -11.17
N CYS A 53 -0.84 0.97 -11.42
CA CYS A 53 -0.15 1.42 -12.62
C CYS A 53 -0.64 0.61 -13.82
N ARG A 54 -0.79 1.23 -14.99
CA ARG A 54 -1.16 0.50 -16.21
C ARG A 54 0.07 0.26 -17.07
N ILE A 55 0.31 -1.00 -17.38
CA ILE A 55 1.34 -1.37 -18.35
C ILE A 55 0.64 -2.07 -19.49
N MET A 56 0.61 -1.41 -20.65
CA MET A 56 -0.08 -1.91 -21.85
C MET A 56 -1.57 -2.22 -21.60
N GLY A 57 -2.26 -1.35 -20.87
CA GLY A 57 -3.66 -1.52 -20.50
C GLY A 57 -3.96 -2.57 -19.42
N ILE A 58 -2.94 -3.24 -18.87
CA ILE A 58 -3.11 -4.22 -17.79
C ILE A 58 -2.83 -3.52 -16.45
N PRO A 59 -3.76 -3.59 -15.46
CA PRO A 59 -3.54 -3.02 -14.14
C PRO A 59 -2.50 -3.83 -13.36
N ILE A 60 -1.51 -3.12 -12.83
CA ILE A 60 -0.38 -3.65 -12.08
C ILE A 60 -0.37 -3.00 -10.70
N LEU A 61 -0.58 -3.81 -9.66
CA LEU A 61 -0.51 -3.32 -8.29
C LEU A 61 0.95 -2.95 -7.94
N THR A 62 1.15 -1.69 -7.57
CA THR A 62 2.46 -1.09 -7.38
C THR A 62 2.55 -0.42 -6.02
N ALA A 63 3.59 -0.75 -5.27
CA ALA A 63 4.01 -0.07 -4.06
C ALA A 63 5.10 0.97 -4.39
N PHE A 64 5.27 1.97 -3.53
CA PHE A 64 6.28 3.02 -3.69
C PHE A 64 7.21 3.00 -2.49
N VAL A 65 8.48 2.68 -2.70
CA VAL A 65 9.46 2.49 -1.62
C VAL A 65 10.59 3.52 -1.73
N PRO A 66 11.05 4.10 -0.60
CA PRO A 66 12.20 4.99 -0.61
C PRO A 66 13.46 4.19 -0.95
N VAL A 67 14.27 4.73 -1.85
CA VAL A 67 15.57 4.18 -2.25
C VAL A 67 16.55 5.33 -2.48
N ALA A 68 17.86 5.07 -2.40
CA ALA A 68 18.86 6.06 -2.77
C ALA A 68 18.64 6.54 -4.22
N GLU A 69 18.85 7.82 -4.49
CA GLU A 69 18.63 8.40 -5.82
C GLU A 69 19.41 7.65 -6.91
N GLU A 70 20.65 7.24 -6.63
CA GLU A 70 21.48 6.42 -7.52
C GLU A 70 20.91 5.04 -7.86
N ASP A 71 20.09 4.46 -6.97
CA ASP A 71 19.51 3.12 -7.13
C ASP A 71 18.18 3.14 -7.90
N TYR A 72 17.59 4.32 -8.14
CA TYR A 72 16.28 4.46 -8.77
C TYR A 72 16.18 3.73 -10.11
N GLU A 73 17.17 3.91 -10.99
CA GLU A 73 17.16 3.26 -12.31
C GLU A 73 17.18 1.74 -12.21
N GLN A 74 17.94 1.20 -11.25
CA GLN A 74 18.02 -0.24 -11.01
C GLN A 74 16.69 -0.79 -10.47
N MET A 75 16.05 -0.05 -9.57
CA MET A 75 14.74 -0.42 -9.03
C MET A 75 13.65 -0.44 -10.09
N VAL A 76 13.61 0.56 -10.97
CA VAL A 76 12.68 0.57 -12.12
C VAL A 76 12.94 -0.61 -13.05
N TRP A 77 14.21 -0.98 -13.26
CA TRP A 77 14.56 -2.15 -14.06
C TRP A 77 14.03 -3.45 -13.42
N TRP A 78 14.18 -3.64 -12.11
CA TRP A 78 13.61 -4.78 -11.40
C TRP A 78 12.08 -4.80 -11.45
N TYR A 79 11.43 -3.67 -11.18
CA TYR A 79 9.97 -3.53 -11.28
C TYR A 79 9.47 -4.00 -12.64
N ASN A 80 10.04 -3.47 -13.71
CA ASN A 80 9.65 -3.81 -15.07
C ASN A 80 9.86 -5.29 -15.39
N ASN A 81 10.93 -5.91 -14.87
CA ASN A 81 11.22 -7.32 -15.14
C ASN A 81 10.20 -8.22 -14.45
N SER A 82 9.92 -7.93 -13.19
CA SER A 82 8.92 -8.64 -12.40
C SER A 82 7.52 -8.53 -13.04
N VAL A 83 7.15 -7.34 -13.53
CA VAL A 83 5.89 -7.18 -14.26
C VAL A 83 5.90 -7.97 -15.58
N ASN A 84 6.98 -7.89 -16.36
CA ASN A 84 7.07 -8.63 -17.61
C ASN A 84 6.97 -10.14 -17.37
N ASP A 85 7.58 -10.66 -16.32
CA ASP A 85 7.49 -12.05 -15.91
C ASP A 85 6.07 -12.42 -15.48
N TYR A 86 5.42 -11.62 -14.62
CA TYR A 86 4.01 -11.79 -14.27
C TYR A 86 3.12 -11.85 -15.51
N LEU A 87 3.31 -10.92 -16.44
CA LEU A 87 2.51 -10.83 -17.66
C LEU A 87 2.73 -12.02 -18.62
N LYS A 88 3.83 -12.79 -18.52
CA LYS A 88 4.03 -13.98 -19.36
C LYS A 88 2.93 -15.02 -19.12
N ASP A 89 2.44 -15.15 -17.89
CA ASP A 89 1.43 -16.14 -17.51
C ASP A 89 0.03 -15.76 -18.02
N TYR A 90 -0.23 -14.47 -18.24
CA TYR A 90 -1.51 -13.95 -18.75
C TYR A 90 -1.52 -13.77 -20.27
N ARG A 91 -0.36 -13.88 -20.94
CA ARG A 91 -0.29 -13.91 -22.41
C ARG A 91 -0.85 -15.23 -22.90
N LYS A 92 -2.13 -15.24 -23.30
CA LYS A 92 -2.62 -16.29 -24.22
C LYS A 92 -1.70 -16.33 -25.44
N PRO A 93 -1.28 -17.50 -25.93
CA PRO A 93 -0.57 -17.60 -27.20
C PRO A 93 -1.51 -17.19 -28.34
N SER A 94 -1.55 -15.90 -28.62
CA SER A 94 -2.30 -15.28 -29.70
C SER A 94 -1.31 -14.83 -30.76
N LYS A 95 -1.63 -15.06 -32.04
CA LYS A 95 -0.83 -14.55 -33.17
C LYS A 95 -0.67 -13.02 -33.15
N ASN A 96 -1.53 -12.32 -32.40
CA ASN A 96 -1.57 -10.87 -32.26
C ASN A 96 -1.25 -10.39 -30.83
N ALA A 97 -0.69 -11.26 -29.96
CA ALA A 97 -0.30 -10.83 -28.62
C ALA A 97 0.69 -9.66 -28.72
N PRO A 98 0.49 -8.56 -27.96
CA PRO A 98 1.44 -7.46 -27.91
C PRO A 98 2.83 -7.99 -27.53
N LYS A 99 3.74 -8.06 -28.51
CA LYS A 99 5.13 -8.44 -28.26
C LYS A 99 5.86 -7.19 -27.80
N ILE A 100 6.33 -7.21 -26.56
CA ILE A 100 7.38 -6.30 -26.13
C ILE A 100 8.65 -6.77 -26.80
N SER A 101 9.05 -6.08 -27.86
CA SER A 101 10.22 -6.44 -28.69
C SER A 101 11.54 -5.96 -28.09
N SER A 102 11.50 -4.94 -27.22
CA SER A 102 12.67 -4.43 -26.51
C SER A 102 12.26 -3.78 -25.17
N TRP A 103 13.25 -3.49 -24.34
CA TRP A 103 13.06 -2.82 -23.05
C TRP A 103 12.56 -1.39 -23.20
N GLU A 104 13.04 -0.65 -24.21
CA GLU A 104 12.59 0.72 -24.45
C GLU A 104 11.09 0.75 -24.81
N ALA A 105 10.63 -0.21 -25.62
CA ALA A 105 9.23 -0.34 -26.00
C ALA A 105 8.29 -0.69 -24.82
N PHE A 106 8.84 -1.26 -23.73
CA PHE A 106 8.09 -1.51 -22.50
C PHE A 106 7.93 -0.22 -21.69
N THR A 107 9.03 0.53 -21.53
CA THR A 107 9.06 1.79 -20.77
C THR A 107 8.29 2.92 -21.43
N GLU A 108 8.22 2.95 -22.77
CA GLU A 108 7.44 3.92 -23.54
C GLU A 108 5.92 3.66 -23.45
N LYS A 109 5.51 2.43 -23.12
CA LYS A 109 4.10 2.01 -23.03
C LYS A 109 3.57 1.90 -21.60
N GLN A 110 4.31 2.46 -20.64
CA GLN A 110 3.78 2.65 -19.29
C GLN A 110 2.77 3.79 -19.34
N ASP A 111 1.50 3.44 -19.24
CA ASP A 111 0.44 4.42 -19.10
C ASP A 111 0.47 4.94 -17.65
N LEU A 112 0.20 6.24 -17.49
CA LEU A 112 -0.02 6.81 -16.16
C LEU A 112 -1.21 6.08 -15.48
N PRO A 113 -1.17 5.92 -14.16
CA PRO A 113 -2.16 5.13 -13.43
C PRO A 113 -3.57 5.69 -13.54
N MET A 114 -4.53 4.79 -13.46
CA MET A 114 -5.93 5.13 -13.23
C MET A 114 -6.18 5.08 -11.72
N ILE A 115 -6.80 6.11 -11.17
CA ILE A 115 -7.34 6.04 -9.81
C ILE A 115 -8.48 5.02 -9.85
N ASP A 116 -8.37 3.96 -9.06
CA ASP A 116 -9.40 2.94 -8.87
C ASP A 116 -9.76 2.91 -7.38
N ASP A 117 -10.72 3.75 -7.02
CA ASP A 117 -11.12 4.00 -5.63
C ASP A 117 -11.61 2.72 -4.93
N ASP A 118 -12.19 1.77 -5.68
CA ASP A 118 -12.74 0.52 -5.13
C ASP A 118 -11.62 -0.39 -4.63
N ILE A 119 -10.52 -0.50 -5.38
CA ILE A 119 -9.37 -1.33 -5.00
C ILE A 119 -8.55 -0.68 -3.89
N GLU A 120 -8.39 0.65 -3.93
CA GLU A 120 -7.74 1.38 -2.84
C GLU A 120 -8.49 1.22 -1.52
N LEU A 121 -9.82 1.35 -1.55
CA LEU A 121 -10.68 1.12 -0.39
C LEU A 121 -10.59 -0.33 0.11
N TYR A 122 -10.64 -1.31 -0.79
CA TYR A 122 -10.49 -2.72 -0.42
C TYR A 122 -9.16 -2.99 0.31
N LEU A 123 -8.04 -2.48 -0.22
CA LEU A 123 -6.71 -2.67 0.38
C LEU A 123 -6.58 -2.00 1.74
N PHE A 124 -7.17 -0.82 1.91
CA PHE A 124 -7.25 -0.14 3.19
C PHE A 124 -8.06 -0.96 4.21
N MET A 125 -9.25 -1.41 3.82
CA MET A 125 -10.14 -2.18 4.70
C MET A 125 -9.53 -3.52 5.11
N ASP A 126 -8.87 -4.23 4.20
CA ASP A 126 -8.12 -5.46 4.49
C ASP A 126 -7.02 -5.23 5.55
N GLN A 127 -6.26 -4.12 5.43
CA GLN A 127 -5.27 -3.75 6.44
C GLN A 127 -5.90 -3.34 7.78
N PHE A 128 -7.02 -2.63 7.73
CA PHE A 128 -7.76 -2.19 8.92
C PHE A 128 -8.32 -3.39 9.71
N GLU A 129 -8.93 -4.36 9.02
CA GLU A 129 -9.43 -5.59 9.63
C GLU A 129 -8.31 -6.45 10.23
N PHE A 130 -7.14 -6.50 9.57
CA PHE A 130 -5.97 -7.15 10.15
C PHE A 130 -5.50 -6.48 11.45
N LEU A 131 -5.48 -5.14 11.48
CA LEU A 131 -5.13 -4.39 12.69
C LEU A 131 -6.14 -4.64 13.82
N LYS A 132 -7.45 -4.66 13.50
CA LYS A 132 -8.51 -5.04 14.46
C LYS A 132 -8.28 -6.43 15.03
N ALA A 133 -8.02 -7.42 14.18
CA ALA A 133 -7.75 -8.79 14.61
C ALA A 133 -6.54 -8.87 15.56
N LYS A 134 -5.49 -8.10 15.30
CA LYS A 134 -4.30 -8.06 16.17
C LYS A 134 -4.53 -7.35 17.50
N LEU A 135 -5.30 -6.27 17.51
CA LEU A 135 -5.71 -5.59 18.73
C LEU A 135 -6.59 -6.47 19.64
N ALA A 136 -7.42 -7.32 19.03
CA ALA A 136 -8.27 -8.24 19.78
C ALA A 136 -7.46 -9.26 20.62
N GLU A 137 -6.23 -9.58 20.22
CA GLU A 137 -5.34 -10.52 20.95
C GLU A 137 -4.94 -10.00 22.34
N SER A 138 -4.87 -8.68 22.53
CA SER A 138 -4.50 -8.04 23.80
C SER A 138 -5.66 -7.38 24.53
N ASN A 139 -6.65 -6.85 23.79
CA ASN A 139 -7.82 -6.18 24.34
C ASN A 139 -9.04 -6.40 23.47
N PHE A 140 -9.97 -7.24 23.93
CA PHE A 140 -11.17 -7.62 23.18
C PHE A 140 -12.09 -6.44 22.81
N GLN A 141 -12.01 -5.30 23.50
CA GLN A 141 -12.81 -4.10 23.18
C GLN A 141 -12.10 -3.14 22.23
N ALA A 142 -10.79 -3.31 22.01
CA ALA A 142 -10.02 -2.43 21.15
C ALA A 142 -10.49 -2.41 19.68
N PRO A 143 -10.94 -3.52 19.07
CA PRO A 143 -11.48 -3.50 17.70
C PRO A 143 -12.67 -2.55 17.56
N ASP A 144 -13.68 -2.67 18.44
CA ASP A 144 -14.89 -1.83 18.39
C ASP A 144 -14.57 -0.36 18.64
N ILE A 145 -13.62 -0.08 19.54
CA ILE A 145 -13.14 1.29 19.81
C ILE A 145 -12.45 1.85 18.57
N LEU A 146 -11.60 1.07 17.90
CA LEU A 146 -10.91 1.50 16.69
C LEU A 146 -11.89 1.77 15.54
N GLU A 147 -12.90 0.92 15.37
CA GLU A 147 -13.96 1.08 14.37
C GLU A 147 -14.80 2.33 14.62
N MET A 148 -15.25 2.55 15.86
CA MET A 148 -15.98 3.78 16.21
C MET A 148 -15.14 5.04 15.99
N LEU A 149 -13.84 5.00 16.30
CA LEU A 149 -12.94 6.14 16.02
C LEU A 149 -12.80 6.40 14.51
N PHE A 150 -12.73 5.35 13.70
CA PHE A 150 -12.66 5.45 12.25
C PHE A 150 -13.96 6.04 11.66
N ASP A 151 -15.11 5.61 12.17
CA ASP A 151 -16.43 6.13 11.79
C ASP A 151 -16.68 7.58 12.26
N GLY A 152 -15.74 8.17 13.01
CA GLY A 152 -15.80 9.56 13.45
C GLY A 152 -16.63 9.81 14.72
N TYR A 153 -16.89 8.77 15.52
CA TYR A 153 -17.59 8.93 16.79
C TYR A 153 -16.79 9.79 17.77
N GLU A 154 -17.50 10.64 18.51
CA GLU A 154 -16.91 11.38 19.60
C GLU A 154 -16.65 10.46 20.80
N ASN A 155 -15.64 10.81 21.60
CA ASN A 155 -15.30 10.11 22.83
C ASN A 155 -16.52 9.85 23.75
N LYS A 156 -17.42 10.83 23.87
CA LYS A 156 -18.62 10.68 24.70
C LYS A 156 -19.52 9.54 24.21
N GLU A 157 -19.75 9.46 22.90
CA GLU A 157 -20.57 8.43 22.27
C GLU A 157 -19.94 7.04 22.42
N ILE A 158 -18.62 6.96 22.27
CA ILE A 158 -17.85 5.73 22.51
C ILE A 158 -18.04 5.26 23.97
N PHE A 159 -17.95 6.17 24.95
CA PHE A 159 -18.09 5.80 26.36
C PHE A 159 -19.49 5.27 26.68
N GLU A 160 -20.52 5.90 26.11
CA GLU A 160 -21.92 5.48 26.23
C GLU A 160 -22.12 4.10 25.63
N LYS A 161 -21.61 3.83 24.42
CA LYS A 161 -21.70 2.52 23.77
C LYS A 161 -20.96 1.42 24.53
N LEU A 162 -19.81 1.74 25.11
CA LEU A 162 -19.04 0.80 25.93
C LEU A 162 -19.63 0.59 27.33
N GLY A 163 -20.60 1.40 27.77
CA GLY A 163 -21.16 1.35 29.12
C GLY A 163 -20.14 1.70 30.22
N VAL A 164 -19.17 2.58 29.93
CA VAL A 164 -18.07 2.93 30.86
C VAL A 164 -18.14 4.36 31.33
N GLN A 165 -17.64 4.60 32.54
CA GLN A 165 -17.48 5.96 33.07
C GLN A 165 -16.41 6.75 32.30
N LYS A 166 -16.57 8.07 32.24
CA LYS A 166 -15.71 9.01 31.49
C LYS A 166 -14.21 8.75 31.66
N SER A 167 -13.71 8.66 32.90
CA SER A 167 -12.27 8.47 33.17
C SER A 167 -11.74 7.12 32.65
N ALA A 168 -12.51 6.04 32.82
CA ALA A 168 -12.18 4.72 32.30
C ALA A 168 -12.28 4.67 30.76
N GLY A 169 -13.27 5.34 30.19
CA GLY A 169 -13.46 5.48 28.75
C GLY A 169 -12.28 6.16 28.06
N TYR A 170 -11.84 7.31 28.57
CA TYR A 170 -10.65 8.00 28.03
C TYR A 170 -9.41 7.11 28.07
N LYS A 171 -9.21 6.37 29.16
CA LYS A 171 -8.08 5.46 29.28
C LYS A 171 -8.14 4.35 28.22
N LYS A 172 -9.32 3.76 27.99
CA LYS A 172 -9.53 2.73 26.96
C LYS A 172 -9.24 3.28 25.57
N VAL A 173 -9.84 4.42 25.19
CA VAL A 173 -9.62 5.05 23.88
C VAL A 173 -8.14 5.37 23.66
N LYS A 174 -7.49 6.03 24.63
CA LYS A 174 -6.07 6.40 24.53
C LYS A 174 -5.17 5.17 24.39
N ASN A 175 -5.46 4.10 25.12
CA ASN A 175 -4.70 2.85 25.03
C ASN A 175 -4.89 2.20 23.67
N THR A 176 -6.12 2.10 23.17
CA THR A 176 -6.40 1.56 21.82
C THR A 176 -5.69 2.35 20.72
N GLN A 177 -5.74 3.69 20.77
CA GLN A 177 -5.03 4.54 19.81
C GLN A 177 -3.52 4.30 19.84
N LYS A 178 -2.95 4.24 21.04
CA LYS A 178 -1.50 4.01 21.22
C LYS A 178 -1.09 2.64 20.69
N GLU A 179 -1.79 1.59 21.12
CA GLU A 179 -1.48 0.21 20.75
C GLU A 179 -1.73 -0.05 19.26
N GLY A 180 -2.81 0.52 18.71
CA GLY A 180 -3.10 0.46 17.28
C GLY A 180 -2.00 1.12 16.46
N LEU A 181 -1.50 2.29 16.88
CA LEU A 181 -0.38 2.96 16.22
C LEU A 181 0.93 2.16 16.33
N GLU A 182 1.21 1.56 17.49
CA GLU A 182 2.39 0.71 17.69
C GLU A 182 2.35 -0.54 16.80
N LEU A 183 1.20 -1.21 16.72
CA LEU A 183 0.99 -2.38 15.85
C LEU A 183 1.07 -1.99 14.37
N TYR A 184 0.41 -0.90 13.97
CA TYR A 184 0.49 -0.38 12.62
C TYR A 184 1.94 -0.09 12.22
N ASN A 185 2.71 0.60 13.06
CA ASN A 185 4.11 0.87 12.79
C ASN A 185 4.97 -0.41 12.79
N LYS A 186 4.60 -1.44 13.56
CA LYS A 186 5.33 -2.72 13.59
C LYS A 186 5.13 -3.53 12.32
N PHE A 187 3.93 -3.54 11.76
CA PHE A 187 3.60 -4.32 10.55
C PHE A 187 3.96 -3.62 9.24
N ASN A 188 4.40 -2.36 9.32
CA ASN A 188 4.67 -1.51 8.17
C ASN A 188 6.07 -0.89 8.27
N LYS A 189 7.09 -1.71 8.57
CA LYS A 189 8.48 -1.31 8.76
C LYS A 189 9.41 -2.20 7.96
#